data_AF-A0A1N6EY96-F1
#
_entry.id   AF-A0A1N6EY96-F1
#
_cell.length_a   1.000
_cell.length_b   1.000
_cell.length_c   1.000
_cell.angle_alpha   90.00
_cell.angle_beta   90.00
_cell.angle_gamma   90.00
#
_symmetry.space_group_name_H-M   'P 1'
#
loop_
_entity.id
_entity.type
_entity.pdbx_description
1 polymer ?
#
loop_
_entity_poly.entity_id
_entity_poly.type
_entity_poly.pdbx_seq_one_letter_code
_entity_poly.pdbx_strand_id
1 'polypeptide(L)' 'MSKAIFYHAGCPVCVSAEQDLLNLIPENQVEVIHLGEQKSKVKEAEKAGVKSVPALVLSNGNVLHINFGASIEDLK' A
#
# COMPACT_ATOMS: atom_id res chain seq x y z
N MET A 1 4.11 15.08 11.67
CA MET A 1 4.90 14.24 10.75
C MET A 1 3.92 13.53 9.83
N SER A 2 4.15 13.52 8.52
CA SER A 2 3.28 12.80 7.59
C SER A 2 3.54 11.30 7.74
N LYS A 3 2.51 10.50 8.01
CA LYS A 3 2.63 9.04 8.09
C LYS A 3 2.92 8.46 6.71
N ALA A 4 3.65 7.35 6.65
CA ALA A 4 3.69 6.54 5.44
C ALA A 4 2.33 5.88 5.23
N ILE A 5 1.98 5.57 3.99
CA ILE A 5 0.70 4.93 3.66
C ILE A 5 0.99 3.60 2.97
N PHE A 6 0.48 2.52 3.52
CA PHE A 6 0.58 1.18 2.97
C PHE A 6 -0.75 0.79 2.31
N TYR A 7 -0.72 0.59 0.99
CA TYR A 7 -1.88 0.16 0.20
C TYR A 7 -1.80 -1.34 -0.08
N HIS A 8 -2.91 -2.05 0.13
CA HIS A 8 -3.05 -3.48 -0.18
C HIS A 8 -4.46 -3.81 -0.68
N ALA A 9 -4.67 -5.03 -1.20
CA ALA A 9 -5.98 -5.48 -1.70
C ALA A 9 -6.38 -6.87 -1.20
N GLY A 10 -5.78 -7.32 -0.09
CA GLY A 10 -6.10 -8.63 0.51
C GLY A 10 -5.58 -9.82 -0.29
N CYS A 11 -4.66 -9.59 -1.24
CA CYS A 11 -4.10 -10.66 -2.06
C CYS A 11 -3.25 -11.61 -1.19
N PRO A 12 -3.44 -12.94 -1.27
CA PRO A 12 -2.73 -13.92 -0.44
C PRO A 12 -1.23 -13.98 -0.73
N VAL A 13 -0.80 -13.42 -1.85
CA VAL A 13 0.59 -13.38 -2.33
C VAL A 13 1.54 -12.55 -1.45
N CYS A 14 1.04 -11.85 -0.44
CA CYS A 14 1.85 -10.89 0.30
C CYS A 14 1.75 -10.93 1.83
N VAL A 15 1.09 -11.92 2.42
CA VAL A 15 0.91 -11.96 3.89
C VAL A 15 2.24 -11.90 4.64
N SER A 16 3.29 -12.57 4.14
CA SER A 16 4.61 -12.57 4.80
C SER A 16 5.37 -11.25 4.62
N ALA A 17 5.49 -10.74 3.38
CA ALA A 17 6.23 -9.51 3.13
C ALA A 17 5.55 -8.27 3.75
N GLU A 18 4.22 -8.26 3.81
CA GLU A 18 3.42 -7.24 4.49
C GLU A 18 3.62 -7.29 6.00
N GLN A 19 3.53 -8.48 6.62
CA GLN A 19 3.75 -8.63 8.07
C GLN A 19 5.18 -8.27 8.48
N ASP A 20 6.20 -8.75 7.77
CA ASP A 20 7.60 -8.42 8.11
C ASP A 20 7.86 -6.92 7.98
N LEU A 21 7.38 -6.26 6.91
CA LEU A 21 7.62 -4.82 6.73
C LEU A 21 6.84 -3.98 7.74
N LEU A 22 5.56 -4.30 7.99
CA LEU A 22 4.74 -3.54 8.94
C LEU A 22 5.21 -3.73 10.39
N ASN A 23 5.78 -4.89 10.75
CA ASN A 23 6.38 -5.10 12.07
C ASN A 23 7.64 -4.26 12.32
N LEU A 24 8.34 -3.83 11.25
CA LEU A 24 9.52 -2.99 11.35
C LEU A 24 9.17 -1.49 11.46
N ILE A 25 7.95 -1.11 11.09
CA ILE A 25 7.50 0.28 11.11
C ILE A 25 6.60 0.49 12.34
N PRO A 26 6.88 1.50 13.18
CA PRO A 26 6.00 1.82 14.29
C PRO A 26 4.57 2.06 13.80
N GLU A 27 3.59 1.46 14.48
CA GLU A 27 2.17 1.49 14.13
C GLU A 27 1.65 2.94 13.96
N ASN A 28 2.19 3.88 14.74
CA ASN A 28 1.82 5.29 14.69
C ASN A 28 2.44 6.05 13.52
N GLN A 29 3.34 5.43 12.73
CA GLN A 29 4.04 6.02 11.59
C GLN A 29 3.56 5.48 10.24
N VAL A 30 2.69 4.47 10.23
CA VAL A 30 2.11 3.90 9.01
C VAL A 30 0.57 3.90 9.08
N GLU A 31 -0.06 4.24 7.97
CA GLU A 31 -1.50 4.09 7.75
C GLU A 31 -1.74 2.96 6.75
N VAL A 32 -2.60 2.00 7.09
CA VAL A 32 -2.90 0.84 6.23
C VAL A 32 -4.26 1.05 5.56
N ILE A 33 -4.28 0.98 4.22
CA ILE A 33 -5.49 1.18 3.39
C ILE A 33 -5.73 -0.03 2.52
N HIS A 34 -6.86 -0.71 2.75
CA HIS A 34 -7.33 -1.80 1.91
C HIS A 34 -8.12 -1.27 0.69
N LEU A 35 -7.49 -1.24 -0.47
CA LEU A 35 -8.08 -0.73 -1.72
C LEU A 35 -9.24 -1.59 -2.24
N GLY A 36 -9.23 -2.89 -1.95
CA GLY A 36 -10.36 -3.78 -2.27
C GLY A 36 -11.67 -3.44 -1.52
N GLU A 37 -11.58 -2.82 -0.34
CA GLU A 37 -12.75 -2.40 0.45
C GLU A 37 -13.02 -0.89 0.26
N GLN A 38 -11.95 -0.10 0.21
CA GLN A 38 -12.01 1.36 0.07
C GLN A 38 -11.78 1.79 -1.39
N LYS A 39 -12.65 1.38 -2.31
CA LYS A 39 -12.51 1.71 -3.75
C LYS A 39 -12.34 3.20 -4.04
N SER A 40 -12.91 4.09 -3.23
CA SER A 40 -12.74 5.55 -3.35
C SER A 40 -11.27 6.00 -3.22
N LYS A 41 -10.43 5.23 -2.52
CA LYS A 41 -9.00 5.50 -2.32
C LYS A 41 -8.12 5.05 -3.47
N VAL A 42 -8.63 4.26 -4.43
CA VAL A 42 -7.85 3.78 -5.59
C VAL A 42 -7.34 4.95 -6.42
N LYS A 43 -8.17 5.98 -6.64
CA LYS A 43 -7.74 7.21 -7.35
C LYS A 43 -6.68 8.00 -6.58
N GLU A 44 -6.71 7.99 -5.25
CA GLU A 44 -5.67 8.66 -4.45
C GLU A 44 -4.35 7.89 -4.51
N ALA A 45 -4.39 6.56 -4.40
CA ALA A 45 -3.22 5.70 -4.56
C ALA A 45 -2.57 5.87 -5.94
N GLU A 46 -3.37 5.88 -7.01
CA GLU A 46 -2.87 6.11 -8.37
C GLU A 46 -2.17 7.48 -8.51
N LYS A 47 -2.79 8.55 -7.98
CA LYS A 47 -2.18 9.89 -7.97
C LYS A 47 -0.90 9.97 -7.15
N ALA A 48 -0.79 9.15 -6.10
CA ALA A 48 0.43 9.01 -5.32
C ALA A 48 1.53 8.20 -6.03
N GLY A 49 1.27 7.65 -7.22
CA GLY A 49 2.22 6.88 -8.02
C GLY A 49 2.17 5.36 -7.78
N VAL A 50 1.13 4.86 -7.11
CA VAL A 50 0.94 3.41 -6.90
C VAL A 50 0.52 2.76 -8.22
N LYS A 51 1.30 1.77 -8.66
CA LYS A 51 1.09 1.00 -9.89
C LYS A 51 0.61 -0.42 -9.60
N SER A 52 1.04 -0.97 -8.48
CA SER A 52 0.63 -2.26 -7.97
C SER A 52 0.56 -2.24 -6.46
N VAL A 53 -0.16 -3.18 -5.89
CA VAL A 53 -0.21 -3.44 -4.46
C VAL A 53 0.32 -4.83 -4.16
N PRO A 54 0.90 -5.05 -2.96
CA PRO A 54 1.10 -4.07 -1.90
C PRO A 54 2.16 -3.00 -2.21
N ALA A 55 1.92 -1.79 -1.71
CA ALA A 55 2.83 -0.67 -1.89
C ALA A 55 2.90 0.23 -0.67
N LEU A 56 4.09 0.70 -0.32
CA LEU A 56 4.35 1.69 0.71
C LEU A 56 4.68 3.04 0.08
N VAL A 57 3.87 4.06 0.37
CA VAL A 57 4.11 5.46 0.01
C VAL A 57 4.73 6.16 1.20
N LEU A 58 5.97 6.60 1.05
CA LEU A 58 6.72 7.30 2.09
C LEU A 58 6.34 8.79 2.12
N SER A 59 6.61 9.44 3.26
CA SER A 59 6.32 10.86 3.48
C SER A 59 7.01 11.81 2.49
N ASN A 60 8.07 11.36 1.83
CA ASN A 60 8.80 12.09 0.80
C ASN A 60 8.26 11.87 -0.63
N GLY A 61 7.16 11.12 -0.78
CA GLY A 61 6.52 10.82 -2.07
C GLY A 61 7.10 9.61 -2.80
N ASN A 62 8.12 8.94 -2.25
CA ASN A 62 8.64 7.71 -2.84
C ASN A 62 7.65 6.56 -2.67
N VAL A 63 7.46 5.78 -3.71
CA VAL A 63 6.61 4.58 -3.70
C VAL A 63 7.48 3.34 -3.78
N LEU A 64 7.29 2.43 -2.82
CA LEU A 64 7.92 1.11 -2.79
C LEU A 64 6.87 0.06 -3.12
N HIS A 65 6.90 -0.50 -4.32
CA HIS A 65 6.07 -1.64 -4.70
C HIS A 65 6.71 -2.92 -4.18
N ILE A 66 5.94 -3.74 -3.46
CA ILE A 66 6.45 -4.92 -2.77
C ILE A 66 5.85 -6.15 -3.42
N ASN A 67 6.71 -7.00 -3.99
CA ASN A 67 6.34 -8.32 -4.52
C ASN A 67 5.09 -8.35 -5.41
N PHE A 68 4.88 -7.29 -6.21
CA PHE A 68 3.81 -7.08 -7.21
C PHE A 68 2.64 -8.08 -7.13
N GLY A 69 1.69 -7.83 -6.23
CA GLY A 69 0.57 -8.75 -6.01
C GLY A 69 -0.58 -8.54 -7.01
N ALA A 70 -1.13 -7.32 -7.06
CA ALA A 70 -2.18 -6.93 -7.99
C ALA A 70 -1.89 -5.55 -8.59
N SER A 71 -2.25 -5.34 -9.85
CA SER A 71 -2.13 -4.02 -10.50
C SER A 71 -3.18 -3.05 -9.97
N ILE A 72 -2.85 -1.76 -9.90
CA ILE A 72 -3.84 -0.70 -9.55
C ILE A 72 -5.03 -0.71 -10.52
N GLU A 73 -4.81 -1.12 -11.77
CA GLU A 73 -5.84 -1.24 -12.80
C GLU A 73 -6.86 -2.35 -12.52
N ASP A 74 -6.45 -3.42 -11.84
CA ASP A 74 -7.32 -4.54 -11.46
C ASP A 74 -8.32 -4.15 -10.36
N LEU A 75 -8.00 -3.09 -9.61
CA LEU A 75 -8.79 -2.58 -8.48
C LEU A 75 -9.78 -1.47 -8.87
N LYS A 76 -9.82 -1.10 -10.16
CA LYS A 76 -10.74 -0.08 -10.68
C LYS A 76 -12.21 -0.53 -10.69
#